data_AF-A0A9D1GIM2-F1
#
_entry.id   AF-A0A9D1GIM2-F1
#
_cell.length_a   1.000
_cell.length_b   1.000
_cell.length_c   1.000
_cell.angle_alpha   90.00
_cell.angle_beta   90.00
_cell.angle_gamma   90.00
#
_symmetry.space_group_name_H-M   'P 1'
#
loop_
_entity.id
_entity.type
_entity.pdbx_description
1 polymer ?
#
loop_
_entity_poly.entity_id
_entity_poly.type
_entity_poly.pdbx_seq_one_letter_code
_entity_poly.pdbx_strand_id
1 'polypeptide(L)'
;MLANAFVDNAKVMAKGQITIPKDVRNVLGVSSGDRVTFIVEGDTVRIVNSAVYAMQMLQQEMAGEAERTGMTEEDDVMALVTELRNEDEKEKNRRL
;
A
#
# COMPACT_ATOMS: atom_id res chain seq x y z
N MET A 1 -4.94 6.72 25.16
CA MET A 1 -5.81 5.54 25.33
C MET A 1 -4.92 4.32 25.15
N LEU A 2 -4.80 3.46 26.16
CA LEU A 2 -3.98 2.24 26.09
C LEU A 2 -4.59 1.33 25.02
N ALA A 3 -3.88 1.18 23.91
CA ALA A 3 -4.29 0.25 22.85
C ALA A 3 -4.44 -1.13 23.46
N ASN A 4 -5.52 -1.84 23.12
CA ASN A 4 -5.71 -3.25 23.44
C ASN A 4 -4.58 -4.07 22.79
N ALA A 5 -3.43 -4.12 23.46
CA ALA A 5 -2.31 -4.94 23.04
C ALA A 5 -2.66 -6.38 23.37
N PHE A 6 -3.00 -7.15 22.34
CA PHE A 6 -3.19 -8.58 22.44
C PHE A 6 -1.87 -9.26 22.05
N VAL A 7 -1.33 -10.05 22.97
CA VAL A 7 -0.10 -10.83 22.76
C VAL A 7 -0.51 -12.30 22.68
N ASP A 8 -0.20 -12.93 21.55
CA ASP A 8 -0.50 -14.32 21.30
C ASP A 8 0.74 -15.04 20.76
N ASN A 9 0.86 -16.32 21.09
CA ASN A 9 1.98 -17.16 20.69
C ASN A 9 1.51 -18.16 19.65
N ALA A 10 2.21 -18.25 18.53
CA ALA A 10 1.92 -19.22 17.50
C ALA A 10 3.06 -20.24 17.35
N LYS A 11 2.70 -21.50 17.14
CA LYS A 11 3.67 -22.58 16.88
C LYS A 11 4.01 -22.63 15.40
N VAL A 12 5.30 -22.74 15.10
CA VAL A 12 5.78 -23.06 13.74
C VAL A 12 5.54 -24.54 13.47
N MET A 13 4.80 -24.84 12.41
CA MET A 13 4.49 -26.20 11.99
C MET A 13 5.64 -26.79 11.15
N ALA A 14 5.62 -28.11 10.91
CA ALA A 14 6.70 -28.85 10.23
C ALA A 14 7.10 -28.32 8.84
N LYS A 15 6.25 -27.51 8.19
CA LYS A 15 6.51 -26.87 6.89
C LYS A 15 6.88 -25.38 6.99
N GLY A 16 7.26 -24.90 8.16
CA GLY A 16 7.54 -23.47 8.39
C GLY A 16 6.27 -22.59 8.37
N GLN A 17 5.08 -23.20 8.41
CA GLN A 17 3.82 -22.47 8.43
C GLN A 17 3.49 -22.01 9.86
N ILE A 18 2.99 -20.79 9.97
CA ILE A 18 2.45 -20.21 11.20
C ILE A 18 0.99 -19.87 10.93
N THR A 19 0.11 -20.23 11.86
CA THR A 19 -1.30 -19.83 11.80
C THR A 19 -1.46 -18.45 12.42
N ILE A 20 -2.05 -17.50 11.67
CA ILE A 20 -2.43 -16.19 12.19
C ILE A 20 -3.77 -16.35 12.94
N PRO A 21 -3.85 -16.08 14.26
CA PRO A 21 -5.09 -16.19 15.03
C PRO A 21 -6.21 -15.32 14.46
N LYS A 22 -7.47 -15.71 14.71
CA LYS A 22 -8.65 -15.01 14.14
C LYS A 22 -8.67 -13.52 14.49
N ASP A 23 -8.36 -13.18 15.74
CA ASP A 23 -8.40 -11.80 16.20
C ASP A 23 -7.31 -10.94 15.54
N VAL A 24 -6.12 -11.51 15.34
CA VAL A 24 -5.03 -10.85 14.59
C VAL A 24 -5.43 -10.64 13.13
N ARG A 25 -6.07 -11.63 12.48
CA ARG A 25 -6.58 -11.45 11.10
C ARG A 25 -7.62 -10.34 10.98
N ASN A 26 -8.51 -10.21 11.97
CA ASN A 26 -9.52 -9.14 11.99
C ASN A 26 -8.85 -7.77 12.09
N VAL A 27 -7.84 -7.61 12.95
CA VAL A 27 -7.08 -6.35 13.08
C VAL A 27 -6.28 -6.04 11.82
N LEU A 28 -5.67 -7.05 11.19
CA LEU A 28 -4.97 -6.89 9.91
C LEU A 28 -5.91 -6.65 8.72
N GLY A 29 -7.22 -6.91 8.88
CA GLY A 29 -8.20 -6.82 7.80
C GLY A 29 -7.93 -7.81 6.66
N VAL A 30 -7.51 -9.03 6.99
CA VAL A 30 -7.18 -10.06 5.98
C VAL A 30 -8.05 -11.30 6.12
N SER A 31 -8.42 -11.86 4.97
CA SER A 31 -9.23 -13.06 4.78
C SER A 31 -8.47 -14.13 4.00
N SER A 32 -9.09 -15.31 3.84
CA SER A 32 -8.51 -16.38 3.01
C SER A 32 -8.35 -15.91 1.58
N GLY A 33 -7.14 -16.00 1.03
CA GLY A 33 -6.80 -15.55 -0.31
C GLY A 33 -6.10 -14.18 -0.35
N ASP A 34 -6.16 -13.41 0.74
CA ASP A 34 -5.48 -12.13 0.83
C ASP A 34 -3.97 -12.31 1.01
N ARG A 35 -3.23 -11.31 0.55
CA ARG A 35 -1.76 -11.25 0.70
C ARG A 35 -1.39 -10.39 1.90
N VAL A 36 -0.34 -10.82 2.59
CA VAL A 36 0.33 -10.07 3.65
C VAL A 36 1.77 -9.80 3.27
N THR A 37 2.26 -8.63 3.68
CA THR A 37 3.66 -8.23 3.49
C THR A 37 4.39 -8.35 4.81
N PHE A 38 5.60 -8.89 4.76
CA PHE A 38 6.51 -8.98 5.91
C PHE A 38 7.54 -7.88 5.78
N ILE A 39 7.63 -7.03 6.80
CA ILE A 39 8.65 -6.00 6.93
C ILE A 39 9.62 -6.48 8.00
N VAL A 40 10.90 -6.62 7.65
CA VAL A 40 11.95 -7.12 8.55
C VAL A 40 12.88 -5.96 8.88
N GLU A 41 12.92 -5.59 10.16
CA GLU A 41 13.75 -4.52 10.70
C GLU A 41 14.64 -5.10 11.80
N GLY A 42 15.87 -5.49 11.42
CA GLY A 42 16.78 -6.21 12.31
C GLY A 42 16.19 -7.54 12.77
N ASP A 43 15.99 -7.68 14.08
CA ASP A 43 15.41 -8.88 14.70
C ASP A 43 13.87 -8.81 14.84
N THR A 44 13.24 -7.71 14.39
CA THR A 44 11.79 -7.52 14.47
C THR A 44 11.15 -7.76 13.12
N VAL A 45 10.11 -8.59 13.08
CA VAL A 45 9.28 -8.82 11.89
C VAL A 45 7.89 -8.26 12.13
N ARG A 46 7.45 -7.39 11.23
CA ARG A 46 6.09 -6.82 11.22
C ARG A 46 5.30 -7.37 10.04
N ILE A 47 4.04 -7.67 10.27
CA ILE A 47 3.12 -8.17 9.24
C ILE A 47 2.09 -7.08 8.98
N VAL A 48 1.90 -6.74 7.71
CA VAL A 48 0.92 -5.72 7.27
C VAL A 48 0.09 -6.25 6.10
N ASN A 49 -1.11 -5.70 5.92
CA ASN A 49 -1.92 -5.96 4.73
C ASN A 49 -1.20 -5.41 3.49
N SER A 50 -0.98 -6.26 2.46
CA SER A 50 -0.18 -5.87 1.29
C SER A 50 -0.81 -4.75 0.47
N ALA A 51 -2.14 -4.76 0.30
CA ALA A 51 -2.83 -3.76 -0.49
C ALA A 51 -2.80 -2.39 0.20
N VAL A 52 -3.08 -2.37 1.50
CA VAL A 52 -3.00 -1.15 2.32
C VAL A 52 -1.57 -0.60 2.31
N TYR A 53 -0.57 -1.47 2.49
CA TYR A 53 0.82 -1.06 2.48
C TYR A 53 1.26 -0.49 1.13
N ALA A 54 0.89 -1.13 0.02
CA ALA A 54 1.20 -0.63 -1.32
C ALA A 54 0.59 0.76 -1.56
N MET A 55 -0.68 0.96 -1.18
CA MET A 55 -1.34 2.25 -1.30
C MET A 55 -0.67 3.32 -0.42
N GLN A 56 -0.24 2.97 0.80
CA GLN A 56 0.50 3.90 1.66
C GLN A 56 1.84 4.30 1.05
N MET A 57 2.60 3.37 0.48
CA MET A 57 3.86 3.68 -0.20
C MET A 57 3.63 4.56 -1.42
N LEU A 58 2.64 4.25 -2.25
CA LEU A 58 2.27 5.09 -3.41
C LEU A 58 1.86 6.50 -2.97
N GLN A 59 1.05 6.63 -1.92
CA GLN A 59 0.67 7.94 -1.39
C GLN A 59 1.87 8.72 -0.84
N GLN A 60 2.83 8.05 -0.17
CA GLN A 60 4.04 8.70 0.32
C GLN A 60 4.95 9.19 -0.82
N GLU A 61 5.12 8.37 -1.86
CA GLU A 61 5.86 8.77 -3.05
C GLU A 61 5.18 9.97 -3.73
N MET A 62 3.86 9.92 -3.90
CA MET A 62 3.07 11.01 -4.49
C MET A 62 3.05 12.28 -3.65
N ALA A 63 3.01 12.19 -2.32
CA ALA A 63 3.08 13.35 -1.43
C ALA A 63 4.44 14.05 -1.58
N GLY A 64 5.52 13.27 -1.67
CA GLY A 64 6.85 13.81 -1.95
C GLY A 64 7.01 14.36 -3.37
N GLU A 65 6.18 13.92 -4.32
CA GLU A 65 6.11 14.44 -5.68
C GLU A 65 5.31 15.75 -5.74
N ALA A 66 4.17 15.84 -5.05
CA ALA A 66 3.32 17.03 -4.97
C ALA A 66 4.03 18.22 -4.32
N GLU A 67 4.84 17.99 -3.28
CA GLU A 67 5.72 19.01 -2.70
C GLU A 67 6.84 19.44 -3.67
N ARG A 68 7.32 18.54 -4.53
CA ARG A 68 8.33 18.83 -5.57
C ARG A 68 7.75 19.53 -6.80
N THR A 69 6.51 19.25 -7.15
CA THR A 69 5.82 19.80 -8.33
C THR A 69 5.00 21.04 -8.02
N GLY A 70 4.80 21.36 -6.73
CA GLY A 70 4.00 22.52 -6.30
C GLY A 70 2.51 22.37 -6.57
N MET A 71 2.03 21.15 -6.81
CA MET A 71 0.63 20.86 -7.10
C MET A 71 -0.12 20.66 -5.79
N THR A 72 -0.73 21.73 -5.28
CA THR A 72 -1.43 21.73 -3.98
C THR A 72 -2.95 21.61 -4.11
N GLU A 73 -3.49 21.78 -5.31
CA GLU A 73 -4.93 21.90 -5.55
C GLU A 73 -5.44 20.84 -6.55
N GLU A 74 -6.71 20.44 -6.39
CA GLU A 74 -7.37 19.45 -7.27
C GLU A 74 -7.38 19.90 -8.75
N ASP A 75 -7.39 21.22 -9.00
CA ASP A 75 -7.36 21.81 -10.34
C ASP A 75 -6.03 21.56 -11.07
N ASP A 76 -4.91 21.54 -10.36
CA ASP A 76 -3.59 21.26 -10.95
C ASP A 76 -3.50 19.80 -11.42
N VAL A 77 -4.09 18.88 -10.65
CA VAL A 77 -4.16 17.46 -11.01
C VAL A 77 -5.05 17.27 -12.25
N MET A 78 -6.18 17.98 -12.33
CA MET A 78 -7.05 17.94 -13.51
C MET A 78 -6.37 18.49 -14.76
N ALA A 79 -5.58 19.56 -14.64
CA ALA A 79 -4.82 20.12 -15.75
C ALA A 79 -3.79 19.12 -16.29
N LEU A 80 -3.02 18.47 -15.41
CA LEU A 80 -2.02 17.45 -15.79
C LEU A 80 -2.66 16.24 -16.48
N VAL A 81 -3.75 15.71 -15.93
CA VAL A 81 -4.47 14.57 -16.54
C VAL A 81 -5.04 14.92 -17.91
N THR A 82 -5.53 16.16 -18.06
CA THR A 82 -6.05 16.65 -19.34
C THR A 82 -4.93 16.81 -20.37
N GLU A 83 -3.76 17.30 -19.96
CA GLU A 83 -2.60 17.46 -20.84
C GLU A 83 -2.07 16.11 -21.34
N LEU A 84 -1.88 15.13 -20.44
CA LEU A 84 -1.43 13.78 -20.78
C LEU A 84 -2.39 13.06 -21.75
N ARG A 85 -3.71 13.18 -21.52
CA ARG A 85 -4.73 12.62 -22.44
C ARG A 85 -4.65 13.23 -23.83
N ASN A 86 -4.40 14.53 -23.91
CA ASN A 86 -4.30 15.25 -25.18
C ASN A 86 -2.98 14.93 -25.91
N GLU A 87 -1.89 14.68 -25.20
CA GLU A 87 -0.62 14.24 -25.78
C GLU A 87 -0.74 12.84 -26.40
N ASP A 88 -1.37 11.89 -25.70
CA ASP A 88 -1.62 10.54 -26.22
C ASP A 88 -2.47 10.56 -27.50
N GLU A 89 -3.50 11.41 -27.57
CA GLU A 89 -4.31 11.56 -28.78
C GLU A 89 -3.54 12.21 -29.94
N LYS A 90 -2.71 13.22 -29.64
CA LYS A 90 -1.86 13.87 -30.66
C LYS A 90 -0.77 12.94 -31.17
N GLU A 91 -0.22 12.08 -30.33
CA GLU A 91 0.80 11.11 -30.74
C GLU A 91 0.19 9.97 -31.56
N LYS A 92 -1.01 9.52 -31.21
CA LYS A 92 -1.76 8.53 -31.99
C LYS A 92 -2.18 9.07 -33.37
N ASN A 93 -2.57 10.33 -33.47
CA ASN A 93 -2.88 10.98 -34.75
C ASN A 93 -1.64 11.29 -35.61
N ARG A 94 -0.44 11.37 -35.02
CA ARG A 94 0.82 11.60 -35.75
C ARG A 94 1.40 10.33 -36.38
N ARG A 95 0.93 9.16 -35.96
CA ARG A 95 1.36 7.84 -36.44
C ARG A 95 0.42 7.23 -37.50
N LEU A 96 -0.61 7.97 -37.90
CA LEU A 96 -1.49 7.71 -39.04
C LEU A 96 -1.08 8.62 -40.22
#